data_AF-A0A8S3CMM8-F1
#
_entry.id   AF-A0A8S3CMM8-F1
#
_cell.length_a   1.000
_cell.length_b   1.000
_cell.length_c   1.000
_cell.angle_alpha   90.00
_cell.angle_beta   90.00
_cell.angle_gamma   90.00
#
_symmetry.space_group_name_H-M   'P 1'
#
loop_
_entity.id
_entity.type
_entity.pdbx_description
1 polymer ?
#
loop_
_entity_poly.entity_id
_entity_poly.type
_entity_poly.pdbx_seq_one_letter_code
_entity_poly.pdbx_strand_id
1 'polypeptide(L)'
;MEAFLHANNNLDVLPSKIREYVEEKIKLCQPSNFHVCNGSDEENQQLLSAMELSGVIRRLRKYKNCYIATTDPRDVARVESRTVICTKNMNDIISTPKSGFAPITDPNLPKNLKTTQLGNWMDTDEMLEILEKRFAGCMRGRTLYIIPYMMGPYSSPYSKIAVELTDSPYVVVSMRIMTRVGSNVFNEIKTSDGSDVVKCLHSIGVPLPTDKRVNPTWPCNPEQTLVTHFPERNEVISFGSGYGGNSLCGKKCLALRIGSSLAKREGWLAEHMLIMGVTNPEGVKKYFVAAFPSACGKTNLAMLRPVGLPGYKVECVGK
;
A
#
# COMPACT_ATOMS: atom_id res chain seq x y z
N MET A 1 16.92 13.16 -10.60
CA MET A 1 16.64 12.24 -9.48
C MET A 1 17.66 11.11 -9.43
N GLU A 2 18.08 10.53 -10.57
CA GLU A 2 18.89 9.31 -10.62
C GLU A 2 20.40 9.46 -10.31
N ALA A 3 20.98 10.67 -10.32
CA ALA A 3 22.43 10.85 -10.14
C ALA A 3 22.94 10.71 -8.68
N PHE A 4 22.06 10.51 -7.68
CA PHE A 4 22.41 10.60 -6.25
C PHE A 4 22.14 9.35 -5.41
N LEU A 5 21.48 8.33 -5.97
CA LEU A 5 21.29 7.05 -5.28
C LEU A 5 22.34 6.07 -5.79
N HIS A 6 23.16 5.52 -4.89
CA HIS A 6 23.88 4.29 -5.20
C HIS A 6 22.84 3.19 -5.34
N ALA A 7 22.40 2.95 -6.58
CA ALA A 7 21.34 2.00 -6.84
C ALA A 7 21.80 0.59 -6.44
N ASN A 8 21.11 -0.01 -5.46
CA ASN A 8 21.31 -1.41 -5.11
C ASN A 8 20.68 -2.28 -6.20
N ASN A 9 21.44 -2.47 -7.28
CA ASN A 9 21.05 -3.17 -8.50
C ASN A 9 21.28 -4.68 -8.42
N ASN A 10 21.31 -5.26 -7.23
CA ASN A 10 21.57 -6.69 -7.07
C ASN A 10 20.28 -7.45 -6.76
N LEU A 11 19.70 -8.13 -7.77
CA LEU A 11 18.56 -9.03 -7.56
C LEU A 11 18.97 -10.37 -6.93
N ASP A 12 20.27 -10.68 -6.84
CA ASP A 12 20.73 -11.95 -6.26
C ASP A 12 20.45 -12.08 -4.77
N VAL A 13 20.21 -10.95 -4.10
CA VAL A 13 19.80 -10.90 -2.69
C VAL A 13 18.34 -11.32 -2.49
N LEU A 14 17.55 -11.42 -3.55
CA LEU A 14 16.14 -11.80 -3.48
C LEU A 14 15.98 -13.33 -3.51
N PRO A 15 15.06 -13.89 -2.70
CA PRO A 15 14.60 -15.27 -2.85
C PRO A 15 14.10 -15.53 -4.28
N SER A 16 14.32 -16.75 -4.79
CA SER A 16 14.08 -17.10 -6.20
C SER A 16 12.68 -16.71 -6.70
N LYS A 17 11.63 -17.04 -5.95
CA LYS A 17 10.24 -16.75 -6.35
C LYS A 17 9.90 -15.25 -6.35
N ILE A 18 10.54 -14.48 -5.47
CA ILE A 18 10.41 -13.03 -5.46
C ILE A 18 11.20 -12.42 -6.61
N ARG A 19 12.39 -12.96 -6.90
CA ARG A 19 13.19 -12.56 -8.06
C ARG A 19 12.44 -12.77 -9.37
N GLU A 20 11.85 -13.95 -9.57
CA GLU A 20 11.03 -14.26 -10.75
C GLU A 20 9.90 -13.23 -10.93
N TYR A 21 9.19 -12.91 -9.84
CA TYR A 21 8.15 -11.88 -9.87
C TYR A 21 8.70 -10.49 -10.23
N VAL A 22 9.82 -10.08 -9.61
CA VAL A 22 10.46 -8.79 -9.89
C VAL A 22 10.92 -8.70 -11.34
N GLU A 23 11.54 -9.75 -11.88
CA GLU A 23 11.99 -9.81 -13.27
C GLU A 23 10.82 -9.74 -14.26
N GLU A 24 9.73 -10.44 -13.98
CA GLU A 24 8.48 -10.34 -14.75
C GLU A 24 7.97 -8.89 -14.77
N LYS A 25 7.95 -8.22 -13.61
CA LYS A 25 7.45 -6.84 -13.52
C LYS A 25 8.41 -5.81 -14.11
N ILE A 26 9.73 -6.04 -14.07
CA ILE A 26 10.72 -5.22 -14.78
C ILE A 26 10.46 -5.30 -16.29
N LYS A 27 10.24 -6.51 -16.85
CA LYS A 27 9.92 -6.69 -18.28
C LYS A 27 8.63 -5.95 -18.67
N LEU A 28 7.59 -6.07 -17.84
CA LEU A 28 6.31 -5.41 -18.07
C LEU A 28 6.41 -3.88 -17.98
N CYS A 29 6.99 -3.36 -16.90
CA CYS A 29 6.95 -1.94 -16.57
C CYS A 29 8.05 -1.11 -17.26
N GLN A 30 9.10 -1.78 -17.76
CA GLN A 30 10.27 -1.19 -18.44
C GLN A 30 10.93 -0.01 -17.68
N PRO A 31 11.26 -0.17 -16.39
CA PRO A 31 11.98 0.87 -15.65
C PRO A 31 13.40 1.06 -16.22
N SER A 32 13.96 2.26 -16.05
CA SER A 32 15.34 2.54 -16.47
C SER A 32 16.37 1.95 -15.51
N ASN A 33 16.00 1.83 -14.23
CA ASN A 33 16.81 1.26 -13.16
C ASN A 33 15.89 0.52 -12.19
N PHE A 34 16.46 -0.30 -11.31
CA PHE A 34 15.74 -0.83 -10.15
C PHE A 34 16.53 -0.57 -8.87
N HIS A 35 15.92 -0.76 -7.70
CA HIS A 35 16.60 -0.54 -6.43
C HIS A 35 15.99 -1.45 -5.36
N VAL A 36 16.79 -2.38 -4.81
CA VAL A 36 16.36 -3.21 -3.68
C VAL A 36 16.53 -2.44 -2.37
N CYS A 37 15.40 -2.03 -1.78
CA CYS A 37 15.39 -1.23 -0.57
C CYS A 37 15.87 -2.06 0.64
N ASN A 38 16.78 -1.49 1.42
CA ASN A 38 17.33 -2.09 2.64
C ASN A 38 16.74 -1.50 3.93
N GLY A 39 16.01 -0.38 3.85
CA GLY A 39 15.35 0.27 5.00
C GLY A 39 16.28 1.06 5.93
N SER A 40 17.56 1.21 5.59
CA SER A 40 18.55 1.94 6.39
C SER A 40 18.24 3.44 6.52
N ASP A 41 18.85 4.08 7.51
CA ASP A 41 18.74 5.54 7.66
C ASP A 41 19.47 6.26 6.51
N GLU A 42 20.56 5.68 6.01
CA GLU A 42 21.32 6.20 4.86
C GLU A 42 20.48 6.21 3.58
N GLU A 43 19.84 5.08 3.26
CA GLU A 43 18.92 4.98 2.12
C GLU A 43 17.77 5.99 2.23
N ASN A 44 17.16 6.08 3.41
CA ASN A 44 16.08 7.04 3.67
C ASN A 44 16.56 8.49 3.48
N GLN A 45 17.75 8.83 3.96
CA GLN A 45 18.31 10.17 3.81
C GLN A 45 18.63 10.50 2.34
N GLN A 46 19.13 9.54 1.56
CA GLN A 46 19.35 9.70 0.12
C GLN A 46 18.04 9.97 -0.62
N LEU A 47 16.99 9.19 -0.34
CA LEU A 47 15.67 9.36 -0.95
C LEU A 47 15.04 10.71 -0.58
N LEU A 48 15.09 11.10 0.69
CA LEU A 48 14.60 12.40 1.14
C LEU A 48 15.34 13.56 0.46
N SER A 49 16.67 13.46 0.35
CA SER A 49 17.49 14.49 -0.30
C SER A 49 17.17 14.58 -1.80
N ALA A 50 17.02 13.44 -2.48
CA ALA A 50 16.68 13.39 -3.89
C ALA A 50 15.28 13.98 -4.17
N MET A 51 14.30 13.70 -3.32
CA MET A 51 12.95 14.26 -3.42
C MET A 51 12.90 15.75 -3.09
N GLU A 52 13.73 16.23 -2.15
CA GLU A 52 13.83 17.67 -1.85
C GLU A 52 14.45 18.42 -3.04
N LEU A 53 15.51 17.87 -3.64
CA LEU A 53 16.15 18.44 -4.84
C LEU A 53 15.20 18.47 -6.04
N SER A 54 14.33 17.47 -6.20
CA SER A 54 13.34 17.45 -7.29
C SER A 54 12.07 18.27 -7.00
N GLY A 55 11.94 18.83 -5.80
CA GLY A 55 10.77 19.60 -5.39
C GLY A 55 9.53 18.77 -5.03
N VAL A 56 9.63 17.44 -5.00
CA VAL A 56 8.53 16.55 -4.57
C VAL A 56 8.18 16.77 -3.10
N ILE A 57 9.20 17.04 -2.28
CA ILE A 57 9.03 17.40 -0.87
C ILE A 57 9.79 18.68 -0.54
N ARG A 58 9.43 19.32 0.57
CA ARG A 58 10.16 20.44 1.15
C ARG A 58 10.41 20.20 2.63
N ARG A 59 11.62 20.47 3.11
CA ARG A 59 11.94 20.36 4.54
C ARG A 59 11.23 21.44 5.37
N LEU A 60 10.65 21.03 6.50
CA LEU A 60 10.02 21.91 7.47
C LEU A 60 11.04 22.31 8.54
N ARG A 61 11.73 23.44 8.32
CA ARG A 61 12.85 23.92 9.16
C ARG A 61 12.51 24.13 10.65
N LYS A 62 11.23 24.30 10.99
CA LYS A 62 10.77 24.45 12.39
C LYS A 62 10.86 23.15 13.19
N TYR A 63 10.89 21.99 12.54
CA TYR A 63 10.84 20.68 13.19
C TYR A 63 12.04 19.82 12.80
N LYS A 64 12.37 18.84 13.65
CA LYS A 64 13.47 17.90 13.40
C LYS A 64 13.04 16.82 12.43
N ASN A 65 13.71 16.76 11.28
CA ASN A 65 13.51 15.71 10.26
C ASN A 65 12.04 15.60 9.78
N CYS A 66 11.38 16.74 9.57
CA CYS A 66 10.02 16.78 9.03
C CYS A 66 10.00 17.39 7.64
N TYR A 67 9.08 16.89 6.81
CA TYR A 67 8.92 17.28 5.41
C TYR A 67 7.44 17.51 5.09
N ILE A 68 7.18 18.27 4.04
CA ILE A 68 5.86 18.45 3.46
C ILE A 68 5.89 18.03 1.99
N ALA A 69 4.91 17.23 1.58
CA ALA A 69 4.59 16.93 0.19
C ALA A 69 3.24 17.58 -0.14
N THR A 70 3.13 18.20 -1.31
CA THR A 70 1.88 18.79 -1.79
C THR A 70 1.46 18.07 -3.07
N THR A 71 0.31 17.42 -3.02
CA THR A 71 -0.14 16.52 -4.09
C THR A 71 -0.87 17.26 -5.20
N ASP A 72 -1.06 16.59 -6.35
CA ASP A 72 -2.04 17.04 -7.34
C ASP A 72 -3.44 16.99 -6.69
N PRO A 73 -4.28 18.03 -6.82
CA PRO A 73 -5.61 18.07 -6.21
C PRO A 73 -6.54 16.93 -6.66
N ARG A 74 -6.23 16.27 -7.78
CA ARG A 74 -6.96 15.10 -8.28
C ARG A 74 -6.52 13.79 -7.60
N ASP A 75 -5.43 13.80 -6.84
CA ASP A 75 -4.85 12.64 -6.13
C ASP A 75 -4.67 12.95 -4.63
N VAL A 76 -5.79 13.14 -3.93
CA VAL A 76 -5.86 13.60 -2.52
C VAL A 76 -6.57 12.63 -1.57
N ALA A 77 -7.15 11.56 -2.10
CA ALA A 77 -7.97 10.64 -1.35
C ALA A 77 -8.02 9.24 -1.98
N ARG A 78 -8.57 8.30 -1.23
CA ARG A 78 -8.95 7.00 -1.79
C ARG A 78 -10.10 7.21 -2.77
N VAL A 79 -10.06 6.54 -3.91
CA VAL A 79 -11.14 6.60 -4.89
C VAL A 79 -11.89 5.29 -4.88
N GLU A 80 -12.97 5.23 -4.09
CA GLU A 80 -13.69 3.97 -3.83
C GLU A 80 -14.29 3.37 -5.11
N SER A 81 -14.80 4.20 -6.03
CA SER A 81 -15.28 3.76 -7.36
C SER A 81 -14.20 3.12 -8.25
N ARG A 82 -12.92 3.34 -7.93
CA ARG A 82 -11.75 2.78 -8.62
C ARG A 82 -11.04 1.72 -7.79
N THR A 83 -11.61 1.33 -6.65
CA THR A 83 -11.09 0.25 -5.80
C THR A 83 -11.89 -1.01 -6.07
N VAL A 84 -11.25 -2.08 -6.52
CA VAL A 84 -11.92 -3.31 -6.97
C VAL A 84 -11.29 -4.53 -6.30
N ILE A 85 -12.11 -5.53 -5.97
CA ILE A 85 -11.63 -6.86 -5.58
C ILE A 85 -12.02 -7.83 -6.70
N CYS A 86 -11.04 -8.62 -7.15
CA CYS A 86 -11.17 -9.52 -8.28
C CYS A 86 -11.04 -10.96 -7.81
N THR A 87 -12.04 -11.76 -8.17
CA THR A 87 -12.16 -13.21 -7.91
C THR A 87 -12.88 -13.83 -9.09
N LYS A 88 -12.75 -15.15 -9.29
CA LYS A 88 -13.52 -15.84 -10.35
C LYS A 88 -15.02 -15.82 -10.09
N ASN A 89 -15.41 -15.91 -8.83
CA ASN A 89 -16.81 -15.86 -8.42
C ASN A 89 -17.12 -14.54 -7.70
N MET A 90 -18.00 -13.74 -8.29
CA MET A 90 -18.47 -12.46 -7.72
C MET A 90 -19.04 -12.60 -6.31
N ASN A 91 -19.78 -13.68 -6.06
CA ASN A 91 -20.48 -13.89 -4.79
C ASN A 91 -19.56 -14.16 -3.61
N ASP A 92 -18.26 -14.37 -3.85
CA ASP A 92 -17.26 -14.44 -2.78
C ASP A 92 -16.96 -13.07 -2.16
N ILE A 93 -17.25 -11.98 -2.90
CA ILE A 93 -16.89 -10.60 -2.55
C ILE A 93 -18.13 -9.73 -2.31
N ILE A 94 -19.09 -9.75 -3.24
CA ILE A 94 -20.30 -8.91 -3.19
C ILE A 94 -21.54 -9.74 -3.45
N SER A 95 -22.68 -9.32 -2.91
CA SER A 95 -23.98 -9.90 -3.23
C SER A 95 -24.67 -9.14 -4.36
N THR A 96 -25.46 -9.84 -5.19
CA THR A 96 -26.31 -9.21 -6.21
C THR A 96 -27.39 -8.35 -5.54
N PRO A 97 -27.42 -7.02 -5.78
CA PRO A 97 -28.45 -6.16 -5.22
C PRO A 97 -29.83 -6.46 -5.82
N LYS A 98 -30.89 -6.35 -5.02
CA LYS A 98 -32.28 -6.49 -5.52
C LYS A 98 -32.62 -5.49 -6.63
N SER A 99 -32.03 -4.30 -6.59
CA SER A 99 -32.20 -3.23 -7.59
C SER A 99 -31.38 -3.42 -8.86
N GLY A 100 -30.57 -4.47 -8.95
CA GLY A 100 -29.51 -4.58 -9.94
C GLY A 100 -28.28 -3.73 -9.59
N PHE A 101 -27.22 -3.88 -10.38
CA PHE A 101 -25.97 -3.12 -10.21
C PHE A 101 -26.12 -1.69 -10.71
N ALA A 102 -25.46 -0.75 -10.02
CA ALA A 102 -25.42 0.63 -10.46
C ALA A 102 -24.72 0.76 -11.83
N PRO A 103 -25.19 1.64 -12.73
CA PRO A 103 -24.53 1.87 -14.00
C PRO A 103 -23.16 2.54 -13.79
N ILE A 104 -22.19 2.16 -14.62
CA ILE A 104 -20.86 2.78 -14.66
C ILE A 104 -20.94 4.03 -15.53
N THR A 105 -20.77 5.20 -14.92
CA THR A 105 -20.86 6.50 -15.60
C THR A 105 -19.51 7.10 -15.98
N ASP A 106 -18.42 6.69 -15.32
CA ASP A 106 -17.07 7.12 -15.67
C ASP A 106 -16.58 6.36 -16.91
N PRO A 107 -16.28 7.03 -18.03
CA PRO A 107 -15.86 6.36 -19.26
C PRO A 107 -14.49 5.69 -19.14
N ASN A 108 -13.71 5.99 -18.10
CA ASN A 108 -12.40 5.39 -17.87
C ASN A 108 -12.44 4.15 -16.96
N LEU A 109 -13.62 3.80 -16.43
CA LEU A 109 -13.82 2.57 -15.66
C LEU A 109 -14.18 1.39 -16.58
N PRO A 110 -13.81 0.16 -16.19
CA PRO A 110 -14.24 -1.04 -16.92
C PRO A 110 -15.77 -1.16 -16.96
N LYS A 111 -16.33 -1.39 -18.15
CA LYS A 111 -17.80 -1.43 -18.36
C LYS A 111 -18.49 -2.60 -17.66
N ASN A 112 -17.77 -3.69 -17.44
CA ASN A 112 -18.22 -4.91 -16.79
C ASN A 112 -18.15 -4.86 -15.25
N LEU A 113 -17.60 -3.77 -14.68
CA LEU A 113 -17.49 -3.57 -13.23
C LEU A 113 -18.87 -3.70 -12.56
N LYS A 114 -18.94 -4.51 -11.51
CA LYS A 114 -20.14 -4.68 -10.68
C LYS A 114 -19.95 -3.88 -9.39
N THR A 115 -20.74 -2.82 -9.24
CA THR A 115 -20.60 -1.85 -8.15
C THR A 115 -21.75 -1.99 -7.16
N THR A 116 -21.41 -2.02 -5.87
CA THR A 116 -22.36 -2.01 -4.74
C THR A 116 -21.84 -1.10 -3.63
N GLN A 117 -22.68 -0.79 -2.63
CA GLN A 117 -22.23 -0.06 -1.43
C GLN A 117 -21.22 -0.86 -0.57
N LEU A 118 -21.17 -2.18 -0.74
CA LEU A 118 -20.27 -3.07 0.02
C LEU A 118 -18.92 -3.29 -0.69
N GLY A 119 -18.79 -2.86 -1.94
CA GLY A 119 -17.57 -3.00 -2.73
C GLY A 119 -17.83 -3.10 -4.22
N ASN A 120 -16.73 -3.10 -4.98
CA ASN A 120 -16.74 -3.31 -6.42
C ASN A 120 -16.04 -4.62 -6.76
N TRP A 121 -16.62 -5.34 -7.72
CA TRP A 121 -16.08 -6.60 -8.22
C TRP A 121 -15.92 -6.56 -9.73
N MET A 122 -14.92 -7.30 -10.21
CA MET A 122 -14.72 -7.62 -11.62
C MET A 122 -14.03 -8.98 -11.72
N ASP A 123 -14.27 -9.71 -12.81
CA ASP A 123 -13.58 -10.96 -13.10
C ASP A 123 -12.05 -10.78 -13.09
N THR A 124 -11.35 -11.82 -12.64
CA THR A 124 -9.89 -11.80 -12.46
C THR A 124 -9.16 -11.67 -13.78
N ASP A 125 -9.50 -12.48 -14.78
CA ASP A 125 -8.77 -12.55 -16.03
C ASP A 125 -9.05 -11.27 -16.85
N GLU A 126 -10.30 -10.82 -16.88
CA GLU A 126 -10.68 -9.56 -17.53
C GLU A 126 -9.96 -8.35 -16.89
N MET A 127 -9.79 -8.33 -15.56
CA MET A 127 -9.06 -7.25 -14.89
C MET A 127 -7.56 -7.28 -15.20
N LEU A 128 -6.95 -8.47 -15.22
CA LEU A 128 -5.53 -8.61 -15.52
C LEU A 128 -5.20 -8.13 -16.93
N GLU A 129 -6.06 -8.37 -17.93
CA GLU A 129 -5.88 -7.83 -19.29
C GLU A 129 -5.88 -6.29 -19.34
N ILE A 130 -6.74 -5.66 -18.52
CA ILE A 130 -6.80 -4.19 -18.43
C ILE A 130 -5.52 -3.66 -17.76
N LEU A 131 -5.09 -4.31 -16.68
CA LEU A 131 -3.90 -3.91 -15.94
C LEU A 131 -2.62 -4.12 -16.77
N GLU A 132 -2.50 -5.20 -17.52
CA GLU A 132 -1.35 -5.44 -18.39
C GLU A 132 -1.13 -4.27 -19.36
N LYS A 133 -2.20 -3.78 -19.98
CA LYS A 133 -2.16 -2.61 -20.88
C LYS A 133 -1.75 -1.33 -20.17
N ARG A 134 -2.18 -1.12 -18.91
CA ARG A 134 -1.81 0.06 -18.11
C ARG A 134 -0.35 0.02 -17.67
N PHE A 135 0.14 -1.15 -17.27
CA PHE A 135 1.49 -1.33 -16.76
C PHE A 135 2.56 -1.46 -17.85
N ALA A 136 2.18 -1.80 -19.09
CA ALA A 136 3.11 -1.89 -20.21
C ALA A 136 3.93 -0.61 -20.40
N GLY A 137 5.20 -0.64 -19.98
CA GLY A 137 6.14 0.48 -20.05
C GLY A 137 5.79 1.69 -19.17
N CYS A 138 4.98 1.51 -18.12
CA CYS A 138 4.53 2.62 -17.27
C CYS A 138 5.65 3.28 -16.45
N MET A 139 6.79 2.58 -16.26
CA MET A 139 7.93 3.05 -15.48
C MET A 139 9.12 3.52 -16.34
N ARG A 140 8.97 3.66 -17.66
CA ARG A 140 10.05 4.15 -18.54
C ARG A 140 10.64 5.46 -18.02
N GLY A 141 11.97 5.51 -17.91
CA GLY A 141 12.69 6.67 -17.36
C GLY A 141 12.63 6.79 -15.83
N ARG A 142 12.10 5.79 -15.11
CA ARG A 142 12.00 5.79 -13.65
C ARG A 142 12.72 4.58 -13.05
N THR A 143 13.03 4.71 -11.77
CA THR A 143 13.53 3.61 -10.95
C THR A 143 12.37 2.79 -10.41
N LEU A 144 12.43 1.46 -10.55
CA LEU A 144 11.54 0.53 -9.84
C LEU A 144 12.18 0.17 -8.49
N TYR A 145 11.58 0.65 -7.40
CA TYR A 145 11.97 0.32 -6.04
C TYR A 145 11.30 -0.99 -5.61
N ILE A 146 12.07 -1.87 -4.98
CA ILE A 146 11.62 -3.16 -4.46
C ILE A 146 11.66 -3.06 -2.94
N ILE A 147 10.49 -3.00 -2.32
CA ILE A 147 10.32 -2.78 -0.88
C ILE A 147 9.91 -4.09 -0.21
N PRO A 148 10.83 -4.88 0.37
CA PRO A 148 10.47 -5.98 1.24
C PRO A 148 10.02 -5.43 2.59
N TYR A 149 8.83 -5.83 3.05
CA TYR A 149 8.31 -5.39 4.34
C TYR A 149 7.51 -6.43 5.12
N MET A 150 7.53 -6.28 6.45
CA MET A 150 6.68 -7.02 7.38
C MET A 150 5.50 -6.18 7.86
N MET A 151 4.31 -6.77 7.81
CA MET A 151 3.10 -6.32 8.48
C MET A 151 2.99 -7.00 9.84
N GLY A 152 3.33 -6.26 10.89
CA GLY A 152 3.40 -6.76 12.27
C GLY A 152 4.85 -6.97 12.74
N PRO A 153 5.06 -7.35 14.01
CA PRO A 153 6.39 -7.65 14.55
C PRO A 153 7.03 -8.88 13.88
N TYR A 154 8.35 -8.91 13.77
CA TYR A 154 9.10 -10.12 13.39
C TYR A 154 8.75 -11.29 14.30
N SER A 155 8.77 -12.51 13.75
CA SER A 155 8.48 -13.76 14.48
C SER A 155 7.06 -13.89 15.08
N SER A 156 6.18 -12.90 14.92
CA SER A 156 4.78 -13.03 15.32
C SER A 156 4.06 -13.99 14.37
N PRO A 157 3.26 -14.95 14.88
CA PRO A 157 2.53 -15.89 14.03
C PRO A 157 1.47 -15.22 13.15
N TYR A 158 1.02 -14.00 13.53
CA TYR A 158 0.03 -13.22 12.79
C TYR A 158 0.65 -12.25 11.77
N SER A 159 1.97 -12.11 11.75
CA SER A 159 2.62 -11.21 10.82
C SER A 159 2.56 -11.73 9.39
N LYS A 160 2.48 -10.81 8.44
CA LYS A 160 2.48 -11.11 7.01
C LYS A 160 3.68 -10.47 6.34
N ILE A 161 4.40 -11.26 5.56
CA ILE A 161 5.46 -10.79 4.70
C ILE A 161 4.87 -10.30 3.37
N ALA A 162 5.43 -9.22 2.85
CA ALA A 162 5.05 -8.68 1.56
C ALA A 162 6.23 -8.04 0.83
N VAL A 163 6.09 -7.91 -0.48
CA VAL A 163 7.00 -7.16 -1.35
C VAL A 163 6.19 -6.19 -2.19
N GLU A 164 6.54 -4.91 -2.13
CA GLU A 164 5.91 -3.87 -2.94
C GLU A 164 6.90 -3.31 -3.97
N LEU A 165 6.49 -3.31 -5.23
CA LEU A 165 7.22 -2.71 -6.34
C LEU A 165 6.60 -1.35 -6.65
N THR A 166 7.40 -0.29 -6.70
CA THR A 166 6.89 1.07 -6.90
C THR A 166 7.87 1.93 -7.68
N ASP A 167 7.37 2.87 -8.48
CA ASP A 167 8.16 3.91 -9.15
C ASP A 167 8.20 5.24 -8.38
N SER A 168 7.72 5.25 -7.13
CA SER A 168 7.58 6.45 -6.31
C SER A 168 8.48 6.41 -5.07
N PRO A 169 9.50 7.29 -4.95
CA PRO A 169 10.31 7.39 -3.73
C PRO A 169 9.50 7.88 -2.52
N TYR A 170 8.41 8.64 -2.76
CA TYR A 170 7.48 9.03 -1.69
C TYR A 170 6.84 7.81 -1.03
N VAL A 171 6.47 6.81 -1.84
CA VAL A 171 5.92 5.54 -1.35
C VAL A 171 6.96 4.78 -0.54
N VAL A 172 8.22 4.72 -1.00
CA VAL A 172 9.31 4.04 -0.28
C VAL A 172 9.50 4.62 1.13
N VAL A 173 9.70 5.94 1.26
CA VAL A 173 9.92 6.56 2.58
C VAL A 173 8.71 6.47 3.48
N SER A 174 7.50 6.49 2.91
CA SER A 174 6.25 6.35 3.66
C SER A 174 6.04 4.91 4.14
N MET A 175 6.34 3.91 3.31
CA MET A 175 6.30 2.50 3.68
C MET A 175 7.29 2.21 4.80
N ARG A 176 8.50 2.77 4.74
CA ARG A 176 9.50 2.65 5.83
C ARG A 176 8.98 3.13 7.19
N ILE A 177 8.14 4.17 7.22
CA ILE A 177 7.51 4.67 8.47
C ILE A 177 6.37 3.74 8.91
N MET A 178 5.59 3.24 7.96
CA MET A 178 4.33 2.55 8.23
C MET A 178 4.48 1.04 8.45
N THR A 179 5.56 0.44 7.96
CA THR A 179 5.85 -0.99 8.01
C THR A 179 7.29 -1.23 8.46
N ARG A 180 7.71 -2.50 8.58
CA ARG A 180 9.11 -2.83 8.88
C ARG A 180 9.79 -3.23 7.58
N VAL A 181 10.55 -2.31 7.00
CA VAL A 181 11.27 -2.52 5.73
C VAL A 181 12.68 -3.01 6.02
N GLY A 182 13.15 -4.01 5.27
CA GLY A 182 14.55 -4.41 5.28
C GLY A 182 14.81 -5.81 4.70
N SER A 183 16.08 -6.13 4.46
CA SER A 183 16.47 -7.43 3.89
C SER A 183 16.12 -8.62 4.79
N ASN A 184 16.16 -8.43 6.11
CA ASN A 184 15.83 -9.47 7.09
C ASN A 184 14.38 -9.96 7.00
N VAL A 185 13.51 -9.23 6.29
CA VAL A 185 12.14 -9.66 6.00
C VAL A 185 12.12 -11.01 5.27
N PHE A 186 13.09 -11.29 4.39
CA PHE A 186 13.11 -12.55 3.65
C PHE A 186 13.35 -13.79 4.52
N ASN A 187 13.92 -13.62 5.72
CA ASN A 187 14.11 -14.71 6.68
C ASN A 187 12.77 -15.20 7.29
N GLU A 188 11.69 -14.43 7.12
CA GLU A 188 10.36 -14.76 7.63
C GLU A 188 9.49 -15.50 6.60
N ILE A 189 10.01 -15.75 5.38
CA ILE A 189 9.33 -16.60 4.39
C ILE A 189 9.26 -18.03 4.93
N LYS A 190 8.05 -18.58 4.97
CA LYS A 190 7.79 -19.93 5.49
C LYS A 190 7.67 -20.97 4.38
N THR A 191 7.28 -20.57 3.17
CA THR A 191 7.09 -21.50 2.07
C THR A 191 8.20 -21.38 1.03
N SER A 192 8.69 -22.52 0.53
CA SER A 192 9.74 -22.54 -0.50
C SER A 192 9.27 -21.98 -1.85
N ASP A 193 7.96 -21.96 -2.09
CA ASP A 193 7.33 -21.42 -3.29
C ASP A 193 6.94 -19.93 -3.17
N GLY A 194 7.13 -19.32 -2.00
CA GLY A 194 6.78 -17.92 -1.73
C GLY A 194 5.28 -17.63 -1.75
N SER A 195 4.41 -18.64 -1.68
CA SER A 195 2.95 -18.49 -1.68
C SER A 195 2.42 -17.73 -0.45
N ASP A 196 3.17 -17.69 0.65
CA ASP A 196 2.88 -16.90 1.84
C ASP A 196 3.24 -15.41 1.72
N VAL A 197 3.93 -15.02 0.64
CA VAL A 197 4.31 -13.63 0.37
C VAL A 197 3.20 -12.89 -0.37
N VAL A 198 2.74 -11.79 0.21
CA VAL A 198 1.83 -10.88 -0.49
C VAL A 198 2.62 -10.01 -1.45
N LYS A 199 2.21 -10.03 -2.72
CA LYS A 199 2.83 -9.26 -3.79
C LYS A 199 2.05 -7.97 -4.00
N CYS A 200 2.75 -6.83 -4.11
CA CYS A 200 2.16 -5.57 -4.51
C CYS A 200 2.92 -4.99 -5.70
N LEU A 201 2.19 -4.66 -6.76
CA LEU A 201 2.69 -3.88 -7.88
C LEU A 201 2.01 -2.51 -7.86
N HIS A 202 2.79 -1.46 -7.72
CA HIS A 202 2.34 -0.07 -7.73
C HIS A 202 3.05 0.72 -8.82
N SER A 203 2.32 1.59 -9.52
CA SER A 203 2.91 2.64 -10.35
C SER A 203 2.04 3.88 -10.30
N ILE A 204 2.67 5.05 -10.27
CA ILE A 204 1.99 6.33 -10.46
C ILE A 204 1.42 6.50 -11.88
N GLY A 205 1.84 5.67 -12.84
CA GLY A 205 1.27 5.59 -14.19
C GLY A 205 1.68 6.73 -15.13
N VAL A 206 2.89 7.25 -14.96
CA VAL A 206 3.38 8.48 -15.60
C VAL A 206 4.81 8.27 -16.13
N PRO A 207 5.01 7.57 -17.26
CA PRO A 207 6.35 7.36 -17.82
C PRO A 207 7.02 8.66 -18.28
N LEU A 208 8.34 8.63 -18.47
CA LEU A 208 9.12 9.73 -19.05
C LEU A 208 9.47 9.48 -20.53
N PRO A 209 9.62 10.55 -21.35
CA PRO A 209 9.29 11.94 -21.04
C PRO A 209 7.78 12.11 -20.80
N THR A 210 7.43 13.04 -19.91
CA THR A 210 6.06 13.16 -19.40
C THR A 210 5.26 14.28 -20.08
N ASP A 211 3.94 14.13 -20.15
CA ASP A 211 3.04 15.15 -20.67
C ASP A 211 3.12 16.44 -19.83
N LYS A 212 3.14 17.60 -20.49
CA LYS A 212 3.24 18.91 -19.82
C LYS A 212 2.11 19.20 -18.82
N ARG A 213 0.98 18.50 -18.91
CA ARG A 213 -0.17 18.63 -18.00
C ARG A 213 0.02 17.93 -16.65
N VAL A 214 1.02 17.06 -16.54
CA VAL A 214 1.35 16.36 -15.29
C VAL A 214 1.98 17.36 -14.33
N ASN A 215 1.53 17.35 -13.07
CA ASN A 215 2.20 18.09 -12.01
C ASN A 215 3.63 17.50 -11.79
N PRO A 216 4.70 18.27 -12.02
CA PRO A 216 6.07 17.76 -11.92
C PRO A 216 6.47 17.37 -10.49
N THR A 217 5.86 17.98 -9.46
CA THR A 217 6.15 17.66 -8.05
C THR A 217 5.25 16.55 -7.50
N TRP A 218 4.16 16.22 -8.19
CA TRP A 218 3.29 15.11 -7.84
C TRP A 218 2.74 14.40 -9.10
N PRO A 219 3.57 13.60 -9.77
CA PRO A 219 3.12 12.84 -10.93
C PRO A 219 2.07 11.79 -10.53
N CYS A 220 0.90 11.83 -11.17
CA CYS A 220 -0.19 10.87 -11.03
C CYS A 220 -1.00 10.77 -12.35
N ASN A 221 -1.81 9.73 -12.47
CA ASN A 221 -2.73 9.46 -13.59
C ASN A 221 -4.17 9.23 -13.07
N PRO A 222 -4.90 10.30 -12.69
CA PRO A 222 -6.24 10.20 -12.12
C PRO A 222 -7.23 9.47 -13.02
N GLU A 223 -7.16 9.72 -14.32
CA GLU A 223 -8.09 9.19 -15.32
C GLU A 223 -7.99 7.66 -15.40
N GLN A 224 -6.78 7.09 -15.28
CA GLN A 224 -6.55 5.64 -15.28
C GLN A 224 -6.33 5.05 -13.89
N THR A 225 -6.61 5.78 -12.81
CA THR A 225 -6.41 5.27 -11.46
C THR A 225 -7.25 4.02 -11.22
N LEU A 226 -6.63 2.98 -10.65
CA LEU A 226 -7.30 1.74 -10.24
C LEU A 226 -6.51 1.03 -9.14
N VAL A 227 -7.22 0.57 -8.10
CA VAL A 227 -6.64 -0.12 -6.95
C VAL A 227 -7.30 -1.48 -6.84
N THR A 228 -6.61 -2.51 -7.32
CA THR A 228 -7.17 -3.86 -7.48
C THR A 228 -6.55 -4.83 -6.48
N HIS A 229 -7.35 -5.82 -6.06
CA HIS A 229 -6.96 -6.81 -5.07
C HIS A 229 -7.34 -8.18 -5.63
N PHE A 230 -6.42 -9.13 -5.57
CA PHE A 230 -6.60 -10.50 -6.03
C PHE A 230 -6.36 -11.46 -4.86
N PRO A 231 -7.38 -11.71 -4.02
CA PRO A 231 -7.22 -12.53 -2.82
C PRO A 231 -6.73 -13.96 -3.09
N GLU A 232 -7.11 -14.55 -4.22
CA GLU A 232 -6.70 -15.89 -4.65
C GLU A 232 -5.21 -15.95 -5.05
N ARG A 233 -4.62 -14.80 -5.41
CA ARG A 233 -3.23 -14.66 -5.86
C ARG A 233 -2.31 -14.03 -4.80
N ASN A 234 -2.86 -13.68 -3.64
CA ASN A 234 -2.19 -12.84 -2.62
C ASN A 234 -1.54 -11.60 -3.25
N GLU A 235 -2.25 -10.93 -4.16
CA GLU A 235 -1.68 -9.86 -4.99
C GLU A 235 -2.52 -8.58 -4.91
N VAL A 236 -1.84 -7.44 -4.84
CA VAL A 236 -2.41 -6.10 -4.97
C VAL A 236 -1.78 -5.46 -6.20
N ILE A 237 -2.59 -4.87 -7.07
CA ILE A 237 -2.09 -4.12 -8.22
C ILE A 237 -2.74 -2.74 -8.23
N SER A 238 -1.94 -1.69 -8.03
CA SER A 238 -2.39 -0.31 -7.97
C SER A 238 -1.72 0.57 -9.01
N PHE A 239 -2.53 1.30 -9.77
CA PHE A 239 -2.08 2.16 -10.84
C PHE A 239 -2.64 3.58 -10.68
N GLY A 240 -1.82 4.58 -11.01
CA GLY A 240 -2.26 5.95 -11.28
C GLY A 240 -2.28 6.91 -10.09
N SER A 241 -2.16 6.43 -8.86
CA SER A 241 -2.26 7.27 -7.65
C SER A 241 -1.06 7.09 -6.76
N GLY A 242 -0.39 8.19 -6.39
CA GLY A 242 0.69 8.19 -5.40
C GLY A 242 0.18 8.34 -3.97
N TYR A 243 -1.12 8.53 -3.77
CA TYR A 243 -1.69 8.96 -2.50
C TYR A 243 -2.04 7.82 -1.53
N GLY A 244 -1.41 7.86 -0.35
CA GLY A 244 -1.89 7.22 0.86
C GLY A 244 -2.38 5.78 0.70
N GLY A 245 -3.67 5.53 0.89
CA GLY A 245 -4.24 4.17 0.86
C GLY A 245 -4.33 3.52 -0.52
N ASN A 246 -4.04 4.25 -1.61
CA ASN A 246 -3.97 3.71 -2.96
C ASN A 246 -2.56 3.18 -3.23
N SER A 247 -1.54 3.90 -2.78
CA SER A 247 -0.14 3.58 -3.04
C SER A 247 0.53 2.77 -1.94
N LEU A 248 0.27 3.04 -0.66
CA LEU A 248 0.87 2.31 0.47
C LEU A 248 0.16 0.98 0.67
N CYS A 249 0.56 -0.05 -0.10
CA CYS A 249 -0.14 -1.34 -0.16
C CYS A 249 -0.32 -1.98 1.21
N GLY A 250 0.66 -1.84 2.11
CA GLY A 250 0.58 -2.35 3.48
C GLY A 250 -0.64 -1.84 4.27
N LYS A 251 -1.08 -0.59 4.03
CA LYS A 251 -2.00 0.13 4.93
C LYS A 251 -3.46 -0.35 4.87
N LYS A 252 -4.04 -0.41 3.67
CA LYS A 252 -5.47 -0.75 3.49
C LYS A 252 -5.65 -1.94 2.56
N CYS A 253 -4.87 -1.99 1.48
CA CYS A 253 -4.95 -3.07 0.51
C CYS A 253 -4.57 -4.41 1.13
N LEU A 254 -3.42 -4.47 1.80
CA LEU A 254 -2.99 -5.65 2.55
C LEU A 254 -3.72 -5.75 3.89
N ALA A 255 -3.50 -4.82 4.83
CA ALA A 255 -3.96 -5.01 6.22
C ALA A 255 -5.47 -5.25 6.39
N LEU A 256 -6.31 -4.83 5.45
CA LEU A 256 -7.76 -5.03 5.52
C LEU A 256 -8.30 -5.91 4.40
N ARG A 257 -8.05 -5.60 3.12
CA ARG A 257 -8.76 -6.30 2.02
C ARG A 257 -8.21 -7.69 1.72
N ILE A 258 -6.91 -7.78 1.46
CA ILE A 258 -6.23 -9.09 1.37
C ILE A 258 -6.20 -9.75 2.75
N GLY A 259 -5.96 -8.97 3.79
CA GLY A 259 -5.89 -9.41 5.18
C GLY A 259 -7.17 -10.12 5.63
N SER A 260 -8.36 -9.57 5.36
CA SER A 260 -9.63 -10.21 5.76
C SER A 260 -9.88 -11.51 4.99
N SER A 261 -9.42 -11.58 3.75
CA SER A 261 -9.51 -12.80 2.94
C SER A 261 -8.56 -13.89 3.45
N LEU A 262 -7.32 -13.52 3.81
CA LEU A 262 -6.38 -14.41 4.49
C LEU A 262 -6.94 -14.88 5.83
N ALA A 263 -7.47 -13.94 6.62
CA ALA A 263 -8.06 -14.19 7.94
C ALA A 263 -9.22 -15.20 7.87
N LYS A 264 -10.11 -15.05 6.89
CA LYS A 264 -11.19 -16.01 6.63
C LYS A 264 -10.66 -17.41 6.29
N ARG A 265 -9.62 -17.51 5.45
CA ARG A 265 -9.03 -18.81 5.06
C ARG A 265 -8.28 -19.50 6.19
N GLU A 266 -7.65 -18.72 7.05
CA GLU A 266 -6.71 -19.22 8.06
C GLU A 266 -7.28 -19.23 9.50
N GLY A 267 -8.51 -18.74 9.71
CA GLY A 267 -9.21 -18.81 11.01
C GLY A 267 -8.84 -17.70 12.01
N TRP A 268 -8.57 -16.48 11.54
CA TRP A 268 -8.34 -15.30 12.38
C TRP A 268 -9.14 -14.08 11.88
N LEU A 269 -8.88 -12.88 12.40
CA LEU A 269 -9.61 -11.64 12.05
C LEU A 269 -8.67 -10.49 11.66
N ALA A 270 -8.97 -9.84 10.53
CA ALA A 270 -8.27 -8.63 10.09
C ALA A 270 -9.26 -7.45 10.07
N GLU A 271 -9.23 -6.63 11.11
CA GLU A 271 -10.29 -5.66 11.37
C GLU A 271 -9.85 -4.21 11.32
N HIS A 272 -10.79 -3.33 11.00
CA HIS A 272 -10.58 -1.88 11.05
C HIS A 272 -10.76 -1.34 12.47
N MET A 273 -9.95 -1.84 13.40
CA MET A 273 -10.03 -1.54 14.82
C MET A 273 -8.79 -0.83 15.35
N LEU A 274 -8.98 0.04 16.35
CA LEU A 274 -7.89 0.43 17.25
C LEU A 274 -7.63 -0.68 18.27
N ILE A 275 -6.45 -0.65 18.89
CA ILE A 275 -6.10 -1.48 20.04
C ILE A 275 -5.49 -0.59 21.10
N MET A 276 -6.02 -0.66 22.33
CA MET A 276 -5.53 0.12 23.47
C MET A 276 -5.46 -0.72 24.74
N GLY A 277 -4.47 -0.44 25.58
CA GLY A 277 -4.39 -0.94 26.94
C GLY A 277 -4.91 0.12 27.92
N VAL A 278 -5.80 -0.27 28.83
CA VAL A 278 -6.28 0.59 29.92
C VAL A 278 -5.90 -0.05 31.24
N THR A 279 -5.24 0.71 32.10
CA THR A 279 -4.88 0.31 33.47
C THR A 279 -5.72 1.12 34.44
N ASN A 280 -6.43 0.46 35.36
CA ASN A 280 -7.22 1.11 36.40
C ASN A 280 -6.32 1.55 37.59
N PRO A 281 -6.86 2.32 38.58
CA PRO A 281 -6.09 2.78 39.73
C PRO A 281 -5.49 1.65 40.59
N GLU A 282 -6.09 0.46 40.56
CA GLU A 282 -5.59 -0.73 41.26
C GLU A 282 -4.45 -1.45 40.50
N GLY A 283 -4.02 -0.92 39.34
CA GLY A 283 -2.93 -1.49 38.55
C GLY A 283 -3.33 -2.63 37.62
N VAL A 284 -4.62 -2.96 37.52
CA VAL A 284 -5.15 -4.00 36.63
C VAL A 284 -5.25 -3.47 35.21
N LYS A 285 -4.52 -4.11 34.27
CA LYS A 285 -4.51 -3.76 32.86
C LYS A 285 -5.40 -4.68 32.02
N LYS A 286 -6.21 -4.09 31.14
CA LYS A 286 -7.02 -4.79 30.14
C LYS A 286 -6.82 -4.19 28.75
N TYR A 287 -6.96 -5.00 27.71
CA TYR A 287 -6.90 -4.55 26.32
C TYR A 287 -8.29 -4.48 25.71
N PHE A 288 -8.51 -3.44 24.91
CA PHE A 288 -9.76 -3.17 24.24
C PHE A 288 -9.52 -2.94 22.75
N VAL A 289 -10.50 -3.37 21.95
CA VAL A 289 -10.58 -3.09 20.53
C VAL A 289 -11.84 -2.31 20.23
N ALA A 290 -11.80 -1.39 19.26
CA ALA A 290 -12.97 -0.62 18.85
C ALA A 290 -12.93 -0.29 17.35
N ALA A 291 -14.03 -0.55 16.65
CA ALA A 291 -14.22 -0.21 15.24
C ALA A 291 -15.10 1.02 15.11
N PHE A 292 -14.51 2.14 14.68
CA PHE A 292 -15.28 3.31 14.21
C PHE A 292 -15.01 3.54 12.73
N PRO A 293 -15.95 4.12 11.97
CA PRO A 293 -15.70 4.54 10.60
C PRO A 293 -14.53 5.53 10.48
N SER A 294 -14.13 5.82 9.23
CA SER A 294 -13.12 6.86 8.99
C SER A 294 -13.58 8.20 9.54
N ALA A 295 -12.65 9.00 10.07
CA ALA A 295 -12.93 10.30 10.69
C ALA A 295 -13.85 10.29 11.93
N CYS A 296 -14.14 9.13 12.53
CA CYS A 296 -14.98 9.01 13.74
C CYS A 296 -14.18 8.79 15.04
N GLY A 297 -12.93 9.28 15.14
CA GLY A 297 -12.23 9.37 16.43
C GLY A 297 -11.43 8.15 16.92
N LYS A 298 -11.14 7.14 16.08
CA LYS A 298 -10.29 5.99 16.49
C LYS A 298 -8.95 6.43 17.07
N THR A 299 -8.25 7.32 16.37
CA THR A 299 -6.96 7.83 16.83
C THR A 299 -7.06 8.59 18.15
N ASN A 300 -8.13 9.37 18.34
CA ASN A 300 -8.38 10.09 19.58
C ASN A 300 -8.56 9.13 20.76
N LEU A 301 -9.35 8.07 20.58
CA LEU A 301 -9.58 7.09 21.64
C LEU A 301 -8.32 6.26 21.95
N ALA A 302 -7.60 5.80 20.91
CA ALA A 302 -6.37 5.03 21.08
C ALA A 302 -5.25 5.79 21.79
N MET A 303 -5.25 7.12 21.69
CA MET A 303 -4.26 8.03 22.28
C MET A 303 -4.87 8.90 23.40
N LEU A 304 -5.97 8.46 24.00
CA LEU A 304 -6.72 9.20 25.00
C LEU A 304 -5.82 9.57 26.19
N ARG A 305 -5.93 10.81 26.64
CA ARG A 305 -5.44 11.22 27.96
C ARG A 305 -6.64 11.21 28.92
N PRO A 306 -6.64 10.37 29.98
CA PRO A 306 -7.80 10.21 30.86
C PRO A 306 -7.93 11.40 31.84
N VAL A 307 -8.23 12.59 31.32
CA VAL A 307 -8.44 13.80 32.13
C VAL A 307 -9.71 13.63 32.97
N GLY A 308 -9.61 13.92 34.28
CA GLY A 308 -10.72 13.78 35.22
C GLY A 308 -10.94 12.37 35.78
N LEU A 309 -10.09 11.41 35.43
CA LEU A 309 -10.09 10.04 35.99
C LEU A 309 -8.72 9.72 36.63
N PRO A 310 -8.44 10.21 37.85
CA PRO A 310 -7.16 9.96 38.53
C PRO A 310 -6.86 8.46 38.66
N GLY A 311 -5.59 8.09 38.48
CA GLY A 311 -5.13 6.69 38.57
C GLY A 311 -5.35 5.85 37.31
N TYR A 312 -6.14 6.31 36.33
CA TYR A 312 -6.26 5.62 35.05
C TYR A 312 -5.09 5.94 34.11
N LYS A 313 -4.64 4.92 33.37
CA LYS A 313 -3.62 5.05 32.33
C LYS A 313 -4.10 4.39 31.03
N VAL A 314 -3.89 5.07 29.91
CA VAL A 314 -4.17 4.57 28.56
C VAL A 314 -2.87 4.45 27.76
N GLU A 315 -2.69 3.33 27.06
CA GLU A 315 -1.54 3.05 26.21
C GLU A 315 -2.00 2.59 24.82
N CYS A 316 -1.42 3.18 23.77
CA CYS A 316 -1.77 2.88 22.39
C CYS A 316 -0.98 1.66 21.89
N VAL A 317 -1.68 0.66 21.33
CA VAL A 317 -1.08 -0.45 20.58
C VAL A 317 -1.25 -0.22 19.06
N GLY A 318 -2.45 0.20 18.62
CA GLY A 318 -2.76 0.50 17.22
C GLY A 318 -3.93 1.48 17.06
N LYS A 319 -3.99 2.22 15.95
CA LYS A 319 -4.94 3.32 15.71
C LYS A 319 -5.46 3.43 14.27
#